data_AF-A0A962M4E0-F1
#
_entry.id   AF-A0A962M4E0-F1
#
_cell.length_a   1.000
_cell.length_b   1.000
_cell.length_c   1.000
_cell.angle_alpha   90.00
_cell.angle_beta   90.00
_cell.angle_gamma   90.00
#
_symmetry.space_group_name_H-M   'P 1'
#
loop_
_entity.id
_entity.type
_entity.pdbx_description
1 polymer ?
#
loop_
_entity_poly.entity_id
_entity_poly.type
_entity_poly.pdbx_seq_one_letter_code
_entity_poly.pdbx_strand_id
1 'polypeptide(L)'
;MYIKLTRKFKTLTDDGKKKAEERFSKFRDNFMSHIEPNEPKKDPMGRTADFYKDLGIPVPEDLIDSSDMPEDMADIFTFRHKFEESDFKWEKASVLIDLGVEEYIEELLEGGCVITFPSGRDLMVVETIEQIEKLISDKKQ
;
A
#
# COMPACT_ATOMS: atom_id res chain seq x y z
N MET A 1 21.65 -21.34 -13.82
CA MET A 1 21.22 -22.71 -13.42
C MET A 1 19.82 -22.62 -12.85
N TYR A 2 18.84 -23.27 -13.47
CA TYR A 2 17.44 -23.16 -13.05
C TYR A 2 17.03 -24.27 -12.09
N ILE A 3 16.43 -23.90 -10.95
CA ILE A 3 15.74 -24.84 -10.06
C ILE A 3 14.27 -24.46 -9.87
N LYS A 4 13.45 -25.46 -9.59
CA LYS A 4 12.03 -25.27 -9.29
C LYS A 4 11.85 -25.23 -7.78
N LEU A 5 11.21 -24.18 -7.29
CA LEU A 5 10.90 -23.97 -5.88
C LEU A 5 9.41 -23.68 -5.69
N THR A 6 8.96 -23.71 -4.45
CA THR A 6 7.58 -23.43 -4.05
C THR A 6 7.53 -22.08 -3.38
N ARG A 7 7.21 -21.05 -4.15
CA ARG A 7 7.01 -19.70 -3.62
C ARG A 7 5.83 -19.68 -2.65
N LYS A 8 6.02 -19.09 -1.49
CA LYS A 8 4.97 -18.75 -0.51
C LYS A 8 4.75 -17.23 -0.55
N PHE A 9 3.51 -16.78 -0.68
CA PHE A 9 3.20 -15.34 -0.76
C PHE A 9 1.84 -15.02 -0.16
N LYS A 10 1.68 -13.82 0.40
CA LYS A 10 0.40 -13.31 0.90
C LYS A 10 -0.40 -12.67 -0.24
N THR A 11 -1.68 -13.01 -0.34
CA THR A 11 -2.65 -12.31 -1.20
C THR A 11 -3.83 -11.85 -0.36
N LEU A 12 -4.50 -10.77 -0.79
CA LEU A 12 -5.72 -10.33 -0.13
C LEU A 12 -6.83 -11.39 -0.30
N THR A 13 -7.56 -11.66 0.79
CA THR A 13 -8.81 -12.40 0.74
C THR A 13 -9.88 -11.58 0.01
N ASP A 14 -10.99 -12.21 -0.36
CA ASP A 14 -12.08 -11.48 -1.02
C ASP A 14 -12.71 -10.45 -0.07
N ASP A 15 -12.80 -10.75 1.22
CA ASP A 15 -13.18 -9.79 2.26
C ASP A 15 -12.16 -8.65 2.39
N GLY A 16 -10.85 -8.95 2.36
CA GLY A 16 -9.78 -7.95 2.39
C GLY A 16 -9.82 -7.01 1.18
N LYS A 17 -10.07 -7.54 -0.02
CA LYS A 17 -10.27 -6.74 -1.23
C LYS A 17 -11.51 -5.85 -1.11
N LYS A 18 -12.63 -6.40 -0.65
CA LYS A 18 -13.87 -5.65 -0.46
C LYS A 18 -13.69 -4.52 0.54
N LYS A 19 -13.04 -4.77 1.67
CA LYS A 19 -12.68 -3.73 2.66
C LYS A 19 -11.81 -2.64 2.06
N ALA A 20 -10.84 -3.01 1.23
CA ALA A 20 -9.98 -2.04 0.54
C ALA A 20 -10.79 -1.16 -0.43
N GLU A 21 -11.65 -1.77 -1.25
CA GLU A 21 -12.52 -1.08 -2.20
C GLU A 21 -13.52 -0.14 -1.49
N GLU A 22 -14.18 -0.61 -0.43
CA GLU A 22 -15.11 0.22 0.35
C GLU A 22 -14.41 1.43 0.99
N ARG A 23 -13.22 1.23 1.56
CA ARG A 23 -12.45 2.33 2.16
C ARG A 23 -11.91 3.29 1.11
N PHE A 24 -11.45 2.77 -0.03
CA PHE A 24 -11.01 3.60 -1.13
C PHE A 24 -12.17 4.39 -1.73
N SER A 25 -13.35 3.80 -1.89
CA SER A 25 -14.54 4.53 -2.34
C SER A 25 -14.90 5.64 -1.38
N LYS A 26 -14.94 5.38 -0.07
CA LYS A 26 -15.19 6.43 0.94
C LYS A 26 -14.15 7.55 0.88
N PHE A 27 -12.88 7.21 0.73
CA PHE A 27 -11.82 8.20 0.56
C PHE A 27 -12.03 9.01 -0.73
N ARG A 28 -12.29 8.36 -1.86
CA ARG A 28 -12.54 9.03 -3.14
C ARG A 28 -13.77 9.93 -3.06
N ASP A 29 -14.86 9.47 -2.48
CA ASP A 29 -16.10 10.23 -2.38
C ASP A 29 -15.91 11.46 -1.45
N ASN A 30 -15.17 11.29 -0.35
CA ASN A 30 -14.74 12.42 0.50
C ASN A 30 -13.76 13.34 -0.24
N PHE A 31 -12.83 12.84 -1.03
CA PHE A 31 -11.87 13.66 -1.78
C PHE A 31 -12.56 14.48 -2.87
N MET A 32 -13.48 13.86 -3.62
CA MET A 32 -14.22 14.52 -4.69
C MET A 32 -15.16 15.60 -4.16
N SER A 33 -15.74 15.44 -2.97
CA SER A 33 -16.55 16.50 -2.33
C SER A 33 -15.73 17.74 -1.95
N HIS A 34 -14.40 17.63 -1.88
CA HIS A 34 -13.48 18.75 -1.66
C HIS A 34 -12.89 19.31 -2.98
N ILE A 35 -13.17 18.68 -4.13
CA ILE A 35 -12.62 19.07 -5.45
C ILE A 35 -13.68 19.59 -6.42
N GLU A 36 -14.96 19.28 -6.19
CA GLU A 36 -16.02 19.98 -6.91
C GLU A 36 -15.87 21.49 -6.69
N PRO A 37 -15.98 22.32 -7.75
CA PRO A 37 -15.94 23.77 -7.63
C PRO A 37 -17.20 24.20 -6.88
N ASN A 38 -17.14 24.15 -5.55
CA ASN A 38 -18.17 24.71 -4.71
C ASN A 38 -18.19 26.21 -5.02
N GLU A 39 -19.37 26.74 -5.33
CA GLU A 39 -19.55 28.18 -5.25
C GLU A 39 -19.01 28.64 -3.89
N PRO A 40 -18.22 29.73 -3.85
CA PRO A 40 -17.62 30.18 -2.61
C PRO A 40 -18.73 30.34 -1.57
N LYS A 41 -18.54 29.68 -0.41
CA LYS A 41 -19.53 29.69 0.65
C LYS A 41 -19.88 31.14 1.00
N LYS A 42 -21.17 31.38 1.20
CA LYS A 42 -21.71 32.70 1.52
C LYS A 42 -22.31 32.70 2.91
N ASP A 43 -22.11 33.78 3.66
CA ASP A 43 -22.83 34.02 4.90
C ASP A 43 -24.33 34.28 4.62
N PRO A 44 -25.20 34.37 5.64
CA PRO A 44 -26.61 34.74 5.45
C PRO A 44 -26.84 36.08 4.75
N MET A 45 -25.82 36.93 4.64
CA MET A 45 -25.84 38.23 3.95
C MET A 45 -25.25 38.15 2.52
N GLY A 46 -24.82 36.98 2.06
CA GLY A 46 -24.26 36.76 0.71
C GLY A 46 -22.75 36.99 0.58
N ARG A 47 -22.01 37.19 1.68
CA ARG A 47 -20.57 37.54 1.69
C ARG A 47 -19.69 36.29 1.68
N THR A 48 -18.61 36.30 0.90
CA THR A 48 -17.65 35.19 0.75
C THR A 48 -16.42 35.38 1.63
N ALA A 49 -15.58 34.35 1.81
CA ALA A 49 -14.32 34.46 2.54
C ALA A 49 -13.42 35.61 2.04
N ASP A 50 -13.35 35.82 0.72
CA ASP A 50 -12.54 36.88 0.11
C ASP A 50 -12.98 38.28 0.53
N PHE A 51 -14.29 38.50 0.74
CA PHE A 51 -14.80 39.77 1.26
C PHE A 51 -14.20 40.12 2.64
N TYR A 52 -14.02 39.12 3.51
CA TYR A 52 -13.43 39.34 4.84
C TYR A 52 -11.91 39.52 4.76
N LYS A 53 -11.24 38.77 3.86
CA LYS A 53 -9.81 38.93 3.58
C LYS A 53 -9.48 40.34 3.07
N ASP A 54 -10.27 40.86 2.13
CA ASP A 54 -10.11 42.21 1.57
C ASP A 54 -10.28 43.32 2.62
N LEU A 55 -11.08 43.06 3.66
CA LEU A 55 -11.29 43.97 4.79
C LEU A 55 -10.28 43.80 5.91
N GLY A 56 -9.36 42.83 5.82
CA GLY A 56 -8.38 42.54 6.86
C GLY A 56 -8.99 42.06 8.18
N ILE A 57 -10.18 41.45 8.13
CA ILE A 57 -10.88 40.92 9.31
C ILE A 57 -10.89 39.37 9.28
N PRO A 58 -10.97 38.71 10.45
CA PRO A 58 -11.00 37.25 10.51
C PRO A 58 -12.14 36.66 9.68
N VAL A 59 -11.82 35.65 8.86
CA VAL A 59 -12.79 34.90 8.07
C VAL A 59 -13.58 33.96 8.99
N PRO A 60 -14.92 33.98 8.99
CA PRO A 60 -15.72 32.99 9.70
C PRO A 60 -15.38 31.56 9.28
N GLU A 61 -15.25 30.64 10.25
CA GLU A 61 -14.83 29.24 10.00
C GLU A 61 -15.72 28.53 8.96
N ASP A 62 -17.02 28.80 8.99
CA ASP A 62 -18.00 28.22 8.08
C ASP A 62 -17.78 28.63 6.61
N LEU A 63 -17.07 29.74 6.36
CA LEU A 63 -16.77 30.27 5.03
C LEU A 63 -15.40 29.85 4.49
N ILE A 64 -14.55 29.23 5.32
CA ILE A 64 -13.24 28.72 4.88
C ILE A 64 -13.47 27.55 3.92
N ASP A 65 -12.86 27.67 2.73
CA ASP A 65 -12.92 26.62 1.72
C ASP A 65 -11.81 25.60 1.94
N SER A 66 -12.06 24.37 1.50
CA SER A 66 -11.13 23.26 1.62
C SER A 66 -9.79 23.49 0.91
N SER A 67 -9.77 24.37 -0.10
CA SER A 67 -8.58 24.78 -0.84
C SER A 67 -7.66 25.75 -0.10
N ASP A 68 -8.13 26.40 0.96
CA ASP A 68 -7.34 27.29 1.83
C ASP A 68 -6.82 26.55 3.09
N MET A 69 -6.91 25.22 3.12
CA MET A 69 -6.43 24.44 4.26
C MET A 69 -4.89 24.49 4.38
N PRO A 70 -4.37 24.71 5.59
CA PRO A 70 -2.92 24.80 5.82
C PRO A 70 -2.20 23.47 5.55
N GLU A 71 -0.90 23.52 5.22
CA GLU A 71 -0.08 22.37 4.76
C GLU A 71 -0.05 21.18 5.75
N ASP A 72 -0.28 21.42 7.04
CA ASP A 72 -0.42 20.41 8.09
C ASP A 72 -1.69 19.55 7.97
N MET A 73 -2.60 19.90 7.06
CA MET A 73 -3.77 19.10 6.66
C MET A 73 -3.49 18.16 5.47
N ALA A 74 -2.26 18.08 4.93
CA ALA A 74 -1.91 17.19 3.81
C ALA A 74 -2.13 15.68 4.11
N ASP A 75 -2.15 15.30 5.39
CA ASP A 75 -2.51 13.93 5.81
C ASP A 75 -3.99 13.59 5.53
N ILE A 76 -4.87 14.58 5.32
CA ILE A 76 -6.27 14.36 4.91
C ILE A 76 -6.35 13.74 3.50
N PHE A 77 -5.37 14.04 2.65
CA PHE A 77 -5.34 13.59 1.26
C PHE A 77 -4.49 12.34 1.04
N THR A 78 -3.92 11.77 2.10
CA THR A 78 -3.12 10.55 1.99
C THR A 78 -3.94 9.35 2.44
N PHE A 79 -4.39 8.52 1.49
CA PHE A 79 -5.02 7.24 1.83
C PHE A 79 -3.99 6.28 2.44
N ARG A 80 -4.02 6.13 3.76
CA ARG A 80 -3.24 5.11 4.49
C ARG A 80 -4.19 4.08 5.10
N HIS A 81 -4.22 2.88 4.52
CA HIS A 81 -4.91 1.75 5.12
C HIS A 81 -3.91 0.71 5.61
N LYS A 82 -3.99 0.39 6.91
CA LYS A 82 -3.28 -0.75 7.49
C LYS A 82 -4.21 -1.96 7.41
N PHE A 83 -3.80 -2.96 6.66
CA PHE A 83 -4.46 -4.26 6.62
C PHE A 83 -4.09 -5.09 7.86
N GLU A 84 -5.02 -5.90 8.33
CA GLU A 84 -4.79 -6.88 9.38
C GLU A 84 -4.35 -8.22 8.78
N GLU A 85 -3.77 -9.11 9.59
CA GLU A 85 -3.37 -10.44 9.10
C GLU A 85 -4.55 -11.26 8.56
N SER A 86 -5.74 -11.05 9.13
CA SER A 86 -6.99 -11.70 8.70
C SER A 86 -7.44 -11.30 7.28
N ASP A 87 -6.95 -10.18 6.76
CA ASP A 87 -7.24 -9.72 5.40
C ASP A 87 -6.39 -10.45 4.35
N PHE A 88 -5.44 -11.28 4.79
CA PHE A 88 -4.56 -12.03 3.90
C PHE A 88 -4.78 -13.52 4.01
N LYS A 89 -4.50 -14.20 2.91
CA LYS A 89 -4.28 -15.65 2.87
C LYS A 89 -2.89 -15.94 2.33
N TRP A 90 -2.29 -17.01 2.82
CA TRP A 90 -1.06 -17.54 2.28
C TRP A 90 -1.36 -18.47 1.11
N GLU A 91 -0.74 -18.19 -0.02
CA GLU A 91 -0.81 -19.03 -1.20
C GLU A 91 0.56 -19.60 -1.55
N LYS A 92 0.54 -20.67 -2.34
CA LYS A 92 1.73 -21.35 -2.85
C LYS A 92 1.67 -21.43 -4.35
N ALA A 93 2.80 -21.17 -5.00
CA ALA A 93 2.95 -21.35 -6.44
C ALA A 93 4.31 -21.95 -6.76
N SER A 94 4.37 -22.79 -7.79
CA SER A 94 5.67 -23.21 -8.34
C SER A 94 6.33 -22.04 -9.05
N VAL A 95 7.60 -21.82 -8.77
CA VAL A 95 8.43 -20.82 -9.43
C VAL A 95 9.71 -21.47 -9.95
N LEU A 96 10.18 -21.03 -11.11
CA LEU A 96 11.46 -21.42 -11.67
C LEU A 96 12.42 -20.25 -11.50
N ILE A 97 13.58 -20.50 -10.88
CA ILE A 97 14.53 -19.46 -10.52
C ILE A 97 15.90 -19.81 -11.08
N ASP A 98 16.59 -18.82 -11.62
CA ASP A 98 18.02 -18.92 -11.86
C ASP A 98 18.81 -18.54 -10.59
N LEU A 99 19.35 -19.52 -9.89
CA LEU A 99 20.16 -19.28 -8.69
C LEU A 99 21.60 -18.83 -9.02
N GLY A 100 21.92 -18.56 -10.29
CA GLY A 100 23.24 -18.07 -10.68
C GLY A 100 23.57 -16.67 -10.15
N VAL A 101 22.63 -16.02 -9.46
CA VAL A 101 22.68 -14.60 -9.09
C VAL A 101 22.10 -14.40 -7.68
N GLU A 102 22.29 -15.33 -6.75
CA GLU A 102 21.80 -15.19 -5.37
C GLU A 102 22.78 -14.34 -4.55
N GLU A 103 22.29 -13.51 -3.64
CA GLU A 103 23.15 -12.80 -2.69
C GLU A 103 23.33 -13.62 -1.40
N TYR A 104 22.25 -14.17 -0.85
CA TYR A 104 22.25 -15.17 0.22
C TYR A 104 20.86 -15.80 0.40
N ILE A 105 20.81 -16.92 1.14
CA ILE A 105 19.59 -17.64 1.53
C ILE A 105 19.53 -17.67 3.06
N GLU A 106 18.38 -17.34 3.64
CA GLU A 106 18.14 -17.33 5.08
C GLU A 106 16.94 -18.23 5.44
N GLU A 107 17.05 -18.98 6.53
CA GLU A 107 15.96 -19.81 7.03
C GLU A 107 15.02 -19.01 7.93
N LEU A 108 13.71 -19.18 7.73
CA LEU A 108 12.69 -18.49 8.51
C LEU A 108 12.30 -19.31 9.75
N LEU A 109 12.09 -18.62 10.88
CA LEU A 109 11.61 -19.22 12.13
C LEU A 109 10.28 -19.99 11.99
N GLU A 110 9.42 -19.55 11.06
CA GLU A 110 8.13 -20.19 10.76
C GLU A 110 8.23 -21.33 9.72
N GLY A 111 9.46 -21.68 9.32
CA GLY A 111 9.77 -22.66 8.29
C GLY A 111 9.83 -22.07 6.88
N GLY A 112 10.62 -22.73 6.03
CA GLY A 112 10.98 -22.28 4.69
C GLY A 112 12.15 -21.30 4.69
N CYS A 113 12.42 -20.69 3.54
CA CYS A 113 13.55 -19.78 3.36
C CYS A 113 13.16 -18.48 2.66
N VAL A 114 13.97 -17.45 2.87
CA VAL A 114 14.02 -16.26 2.02
C VAL A 114 15.27 -16.33 1.17
N ILE A 115 15.08 -16.16 -0.13
CA ILE A 115 16.15 -16.00 -1.10
C ILE A 115 16.22 -14.52 -1.46
N THR A 116 17.35 -13.89 -1.21
CA THR A 116 17.59 -12.48 -1.54
C THR A 116 18.47 -12.39 -2.79
N PHE A 117 17.96 -11.70 -3.80
CA PHE A 117 18.68 -11.43 -5.04
C PHE A 117 19.42 -10.09 -4.95
N PRO A 118 20.55 -9.90 -5.66
CA PRO A 118 21.33 -8.65 -5.73
C PRO A 118 20.54 -7.42 -6.15
N SER A 119 19.35 -7.61 -6.74
CA SER A 119 18.40 -6.52 -6.99
C SER A 119 17.73 -5.97 -5.73
N GLY A 120 17.98 -6.54 -4.54
CA GLY A 120 17.26 -6.26 -3.30
C GLY A 120 15.84 -6.83 -3.27
N ARG A 121 15.55 -7.83 -4.12
CA ARG A 121 14.25 -8.51 -4.14
C ARG A 121 14.34 -9.77 -3.33
N ASP A 122 13.30 -10.01 -2.53
CA ASP A 122 13.18 -11.21 -1.72
C ASP A 122 12.16 -12.17 -2.29
N LEU A 123 12.46 -13.45 -2.18
CA LEU A 123 11.55 -14.52 -2.47
C LEU A 123 11.44 -15.49 -1.30
N MET A 124 10.23 -15.53 -0.71
CA MET A 124 9.88 -16.53 0.28
C MET A 124 9.52 -17.85 -0.40
N VAL A 125 10.14 -18.93 0.04
CA VAL A 125 9.92 -20.29 -0.45
C VAL A 125 9.67 -21.24 0.72
N VAL A 126 9.01 -22.37 0.44
CA VAL A 126 8.64 -23.37 1.46
C VAL A 126 9.81 -24.31 1.75
N GLU A 127 10.70 -24.48 0.79
CA GLU A 127 11.87 -25.35 0.90
C GLU A 127 12.85 -24.85 1.98
N THR A 128 13.52 -25.78 2.67
CA THR A 128 14.63 -25.47 3.58
C THR A 128 15.93 -25.26 2.81
N ILE A 129 16.97 -24.74 3.48
CA ILE A 129 18.28 -24.53 2.87
C ILE A 129 18.82 -25.86 2.33
N GLU A 130 18.75 -26.94 3.10
CA GLU A 130 19.26 -28.26 2.69
C GLU A 130 18.52 -28.82 1.46
N GLN A 131 17.21 -28.56 1.36
CA GLN A 131 16.43 -28.95 0.20
C GLN A 131 16.86 -28.17 -1.04
N ILE A 132 17.10 -26.87 -0.90
CA ILE A 132 17.60 -26.01 -1.98
C ILE A 132 19.01 -26.45 -2.41
N GLU A 133 19.93 -26.69 -1.46
CA GLU A 133 21.28 -27.18 -1.72
C GLU A 133 21.29 -28.51 -2.46
N LYS A 134 20.40 -29.43 -2.10
CA LYS A 134 20.22 -30.69 -2.80
C LYS A 134 19.75 -30.48 -4.24
N LEU A 135 18.74 -29.62 -4.45
CA LEU A 135 18.23 -29.30 -5.79
C LEU A 135 19.30 -28.65 -6.68
N ILE A 136 20.19 -27.84 -6.10
CA ILE A 136 21.35 -27.26 -6.78
C ILE A 136 22.34 -28.37 -7.18
N SER A 137 22.67 -29.25 -6.24
CA SER A 137 23.68 -30.29 -6.44
C SER A 137 23.25 -31.32 -7.49
N ASP A 138 21.98 -31.72 -7.48
CA ASP A 138 21.39 -32.63 -8.45
C ASP A 138 21.38 -32.06 -9.88
N LYS A 139 21.51 -30.73 -10.04
CA LYS A 139 21.58 -30.05 -11.35
C LYS A 139 23.00 -29.80 -11.85
N LYS A 140 24.02 -30.02 -11.01
CA LYS A 140 25.44 -29.90 -11.37
C LYS A 140 26.04 -31.21 -11.89
N GLN A 141 25.35 -32.34 -11.73
CA GLN A 141 25.65 -33.62 -12.37
C GLN A 141 25.11 -33.67 -13.80
#